data_AF-A0AAD7CHE5-F1
#
_entry.id   AF-A0AAD7CHE5-F1
#
_cell.length_a   1.000
_cell.length_b   1.000
_cell.length_c   1.000
_cell.angle_alpha   90.00
_cell.angle_beta   90.00
_cell.angle_gamma   90.00
#
_symmetry.space_group_name_H-M   'P 1'
#
loop_
_entity.id
_entity.type
_entity.pdbx_description
1 polymer ?
#
loop_
_entity_poly.entity_id
_entity_poly.type
_entity_poly.pdbx_seq_one_letter_code
_entity_poly.pdbx_strand_id
1 'polypeptide(L)'
;MMWQLMAASKDQELETTYLKLLKETSSHEKAITRDLGRTFPHHDFFTDGQGIGQENLFNVLKAYSIHDEAVGYCQGLPFVVAILLLNMPDEEAFSLLVRLMEVYDLRGHFLPEMPKLQLRLFQFDRLIEELLQYCMSISFAKG
;
A
#
# COMPACT_ATOMS: atom_id res chain seq x y z
N MET A 1 -4.91 17.98 -4.31
CA MET A 1 -5.62 17.06 -5.24
C MET A 1 -6.88 16.46 -4.59
N MET A 2 -7.83 15.91 -5.36
CA MET A 2 -9.11 15.38 -4.84
C MET A 2 -8.94 14.34 -3.72
N TRP A 3 -7.98 13.41 -3.84
CA TRP A 3 -7.78 12.37 -2.83
C TRP A 3 -7.32 12.91 -1.48
N GLN A 4 -6.46 13.93 -1.48
CA GLN A 4 -6.06 14.60 -0.23
C GLN A 4 -7.20 15.35 0.44
N LEU A 5 -8.12 15.92 -0.35
CA LEU A 5 -9.31 16.59 0.19
C LEU A 5 -10.26 15.57 0.80
N MET A 6 -10.51 14.44 0.12
CA MET A 6 -11.40 13.39 0.63
C MET A 6 -10.84 12.72 1.90
N ALA A 7 -9.52 12.53 1.96
CA ALA A 7 -8.86 11.89 3.10
C ALA A 7 -8.38 12.89 4.18
N ALA A 8 -8.59 14.20 3.98
CA ALA A 8 -8.04 15.27 4.80
C ALA A 8 -6.54 15.07 5.13
N SER A 9 -5.74 14.68 4.12
CA SER A 9 -4.39 14.14 4.33
C SER A 9 -3.25 15.15 4.19
N LYS A 10 -3.56 16.43 3.89
CA LYS A 10 -2.54 17.48 3.84
C LYS A 10 -2.13 17.83 5.27
N ASP A 11 -0.92 17.46 5.64
CA ASP A 11 -0.47 17.46 7.03
C ASP A 11 1.02 17.83 7.12
N GLN A 12 1.28 19.05 7.60
CA GLN A 12 2.64 19.60 7.68
C GLN A 12 3.51 18.82 8.67
N GLU A 13 2.92 18.21 9.69
CA GLU A 13 3.65 17.44 10.70
C GLU A 13 4.11 16.10 10.10
N LEU A 14 3.26 15.45 9.31
CA LEU A 14 3.63 14.23 8.60
C LEU A 14 4.68 14.48 7.52
N GLU A 15 4.59 15.58 6.76
CA GLU A 15 5.62 15.98 5.79
C GLU A 15 6.98 16.21 6.50
N THR A 16 6.98 16.89 7.64
CA THR A 16 8.20 17.09 8.44
C THR A 16 8.75 15.77 8.99
N THR A 17 7.86 14.87 9.39
CA THR A 17 8.22 13.54 9.88
C THR A 17 8.84 12.70 8.76
N TYR A 18 8.26 12.73 7.56
CA TYR A 18 8.79 12.06 6.38
C TYR A 18 10.25 12.47 6.11
N LEU A 19 10.53 13.77 6.06
CA LEU A 19 11.89 14.29 5.84
C LEU A 19 12.90 13.86 6.90
N LYS A 20 12.45 13.63 8.14
CA LYS A 20 13.30 13.06 9.20
C LYS A 20 13.56 11.57 8.93
N LEU A 21 12.50 10.80 8.66
CA LEU A 21 12.57 9.35 8.42
C LEU A 21 13.41 9.00 7.17
N LEU A 22 13.49 9.89 6.17
CA LEU A 22 14.38 9.68 5.03
C LEU A 22 15.86 9.60 5.42
N LYS A 23 16.26 10.18 6.55
CA LYS A 23 17.64 10.15 7.06
C LYS A 23 17.94 8.89 7.87
N GLU A 24 16.90 8.16 8.27
CA GLU A 24 17.00 6.94 9.04
C GLU A 24 17.18 5.71 8.14
N THR A 25 17.65 4.61 8.72
CA THR A 25 17.84 3.32 8.06
C THR A 25 16.71 2.35 8.44
N SER A 26 16.19 1.61 7.48
CA SER A 26 15.17 0.56 7.73
C SER A 26 15.78 -0.84 7.62
N SER A 27 15.37 -1.76 8.50
CA SER A 27 15.67 -3.19 8.35
C SER A 27 15.05 -3.82 7.10
N HIS A 28 14.09 -3.14 6.47
CA HIS A 28 13.34 -3.64 5.32
C HIS A 28 13.89 -3.20 3.96
N GLU A 29 14.94 -2.38 3.90
CA GLU A 29 15.47 -1.83 2.64
C GLU A 29 15.74 -2.91 1.59
N LYS A 30 16.35 -4.04 1.96
CA LYS A 30 16.61 -5.15 1.04
C LYS A 30 15.32 -5.75 0.45
N ALA A 31 14.27 -5.87 1.28
CA ALA A 31 12.98 -6.40 0.84
C ALA A 31 12.27 -5.40 -0.08
N ILE A 32 12.34 -4.11 0.25
CA ILE A 32 11.80 -3.02 -0.56
C ILE A 32 12.49 -3.01 -1.94
N THR A 33 13.82 -2.96 -1.99
CA THR A 33 14.59 -2.89 -3.25
C THR A 33 14.26 -4.05 -4.19
N ARG A 34 14.13 -5.27 -3.67
CA ARG A 34 13.75 -6.44 -4.47
C ARG A 34 12.37 -6.27 -5.13
N ASP A 35 11.47 -5.54 -4.48
CA ASP A 35 10.09 -5.41 -4.92
C ASP A 35 9.86 -4.20 -5.85
N LEU A 36 10.77 -3.22 -5.86
CA LEU A 36 10.68 -2.07 -6.77
C LEU A 36 10.60 -2.51 -8.23
N GLY A 37 11.51 -3.39 -8.66
CA GLY A 37 11.60 -3.84 -10.05
C GLY A 37 10.42 -4.68 -10.55
N ARG A 38 9.52 -5.12 -9.66
CA ARG A 38 8.28 -5.83 -10.03
C ARG A 38 7.01 -5.00 -9.86
N THR A 39 7.14 -3.76 -9.40
CA THR A 39 6.02 -2.84 -9.16
C THR A 39 5.83 -1.94 -10.36
N PHE A 40 4.79 -2.22 -11.17
CA PHE A 40 4.53 -1.53 -12.45
C PHE A 40 5.76 -1.46 -13.40
N PRO A 41 6.39 -2.60 -13.74
CA PRO A 41 7.68 -2.66 -14.45
C PRO A 41 7.65 -2.19 -15.91
N HIS A 42 6.50 -1.75 -16.41
CA HIS A 42 6.30 -1.26 -17.77
C HIS A 42 5.71 0.15 -17.79
N HIS A 43 5.54 0.78 -16.62
CA HIS A 43 5.01 2.12 -16.54
C HIS A 43 6.17 3.12 -16.59
N ASP A 44 6.13 4.05 -17.55
CA ASP A 44 7.22 4.99 -17.85
C ASP A 44 7.80 5.66 -16.60
N PHE A 45 6.95 6.16 -15.69
CA PHE A 45 7.38 6.78 -14.44
C PHE A 45 8.31 5.90 -13.56
N PHE A 46 8.14 4.58 -13.55
CA PHE A 46 8.95 3.65 -12.74
C PHE A 46 10.07 2.98 -13.54
N THR A 47 10.15 3.25 -14.84
CA THR A 47 11.16 2.69 -15.75
C THR A 47 11.99 3.76 -16.44
N ASP A 48 11.71 5.03 -16.21
CA ASP A 48 12.49 6.11 -16.78
C ASP A 48 13.96 5.96 -16.37
N GLY A 49 14.86 6.27 -17.31
CA GLY A 49 16.29 6.09 -17.07
C GLY A 49 16.88 7.03 -16.02
N GLN A 50 16.06 7.92 -15.43
CA GLN A 50 16.49 8.83 -14.36
C GLN A 50 16.26 8.21 -12.98
N GLY A 51 15.40 7.20 -12.86
CA GLY A 51 15.20 6.43 -11.63
C GLY A 51 14.38 7.14 -10.56
N ILE A 52 13.83 8.32 -10.85
CA ILE A 52 13.13 9.17 -9.88
C ILE A 52 11.89 8.46 -9.32
N GLY A 53 11.11 7.79 -10.17
CA GLY A 53 9.93 7.07 -9.69
C GLY A 53 10.26 5.91 -8.76
N GLN A 54 11.34 5.16 -9.02
CA GLN A 54 11.78 4.09 -8.12
C GLN A 54 12.40 4.62 -6.84
N GLU A 55 13.14 5.74 -6.90
CA GLU A 55 13.67 6.42 -5.72
C GLU A 55 12.54 6.90 -4.81
N ASN A 56 11.54 7.60 -5.37
CA ASN A 56 10.39 8.06 -4.61
C ASN A 56 9.60 6.89 -4.00
N LEU A 57 9.41 5.80 -4.77
CA LEU A 57 8.76 4.58 -4.28
C LEU A 57 9.53 3.96 -3.12
N PHE A 58 10.86 3.85 -3.25
CA PHE A 58 11.72 3.37 -2.17
C PHE A 58 11.62 4.26 -0.93
N ASN A 59 11.71 5.57 -1.10
CA ASN A 59 11.71 6.55 -0.02
C ASN A 59 10.41 6.52 0.79
N VAL A 60 9.25 6.48 0.12
CA VAL A 60 7.94 6.38 0.81
C VAL A 60 7.80 5.04 1.54
N LEU A 61 8.16 3.93 0.92
CA LEU A 61 8.09 2.61 1.55
C LEU A 61 9.05 2.48 2.74
N LYS A 62 10.27 3.01 2.61
CA LYS A 62 11.27 3.04 3.68
C LYS A 62 10.73 3.85 4.85
N ALA A 63 10.31 5.08 4.62
CA ALA A 63 9.79 5.95 5.66
C ALA A 63 8.58 5.33 6.35
N TYR A 64 7.63 4.75 5.60
CA TYR A 64 6.46 4.09 6.18
C TYR A 64 6.85 2.90 7.06
N SER A 65 7.83 2.09 6.63
CA SER A 65 8.28 0.92 7.41
C SER A 65 8.89 1.27 8.77
N ILE A 66 9.40 2.49 8.91
CA ILE A 66 9.95 3.02 10.17
C ILE A 66 8.83 3.70 10.97
N HIS A 67 7.90 4.38 10.29
CA HIS A 67 6.79 5.07 10.92
C HIS A 67 5.81 4.12 11.63
N ASP A 68 5.45 3.01 11.00
CA ASP A 68 4.58 1.97 11.57
C ASP A 68 5.35 0.65 11.66
N GLU A 69 6.20 0.50 12.68
CA GLU A 69 7.03 -0.70 12.88
C GLU A 69 6.21 -1.99 13.03
N ALA A 70 4.96 -1.90 13.50
CA ALA A 70 4.08 -3.06 13.66
C ALA A 70 3.68 -3.67 12.30
N VAL A 71 3.51 -2.83 11.28
CA VAL A 71 3.38 -3.28 9.89
C VAL A 71 4.76 -3.51 9.26
N GLY A 72 5.70 -2.59 9.52
CA GLY A 72 6.99 -2.51 8.86
C GLY A 72 6.80 -2.44 7.35
N TYR A 73 7.34 -3.44 6.65
CA TYR A 73 7.13 -3.62 5.21
C TYR A 73 6.41 -4.94 4.92
N CYS A 74 5.31 -4.85 4.17
CA CYS A 74 4.55 -5.99 3.69
C CYS A 74 4.58 -6.09 2.16
N GLN A 75 4.76 -7.31 1.64
CA GLN A 75 4.70 -7.57 0.20
C GLN A 75 3.33 -7.19 -0.36
N GLY A 76 3.31 -6.38 -1.41
CA GLY A 76 2.09 -5.85 -2.03
C GLY A 76 1.86 -4.36 -1.72
N LEU A 77 2.39 -3.85 -0.60
CA LEU A 77 2.34 -2.43 -0.26
C LEU A 77 2.93 -1.50 -1.34
N PRO A 78 4.01 -1.86 -2.08
CA PRO A 78 4.54 -1.03 -3.16
C PRO A 78 3.50 -0.64 -4.21
N PHE A 79 2.52 -1.51 -4.52
CA PHE A 79 1.49 -1.21 -5.51
C PHE A 79 0.55 -0.10 -5.04
N VAL A 80 0.22 -0.06 -3.76
CA VAL A 80 -0.59 1.03 -3.19
C VAL A 80 0.19 2.34 -3.30
N VAL A 81 1.44 2.35 -2.86
CA VAL A 81 2.30 3.54 -2.86
C VAL A 81 2.56 4.06 -4.27
N ALA A 82 2.83 3.16 -5.22
CA ALA A 82 3.04 3.52 -6.60
C ALA A 82 1.81 4.23 -7.21
N ILE A 83 0.60 3.78 -6.92
CA ILE A 83 -0.62 4.47 -7.37
C ILE A 83 -0.74 5.87 -6.74
N LEU A 84 -0.34 6.05 -5.48
CA LEU A 84 -0.30 7.39 -4.88
C LEU A 84 0.72 8.29 -5.62
N LEU A 85 1.94 7.79 -5.86
CA LEU A 85 3.03 8.52 -6.51
C LEU A 85 2.73 8.92 -7.97
N LEU A 86 1.88 8.16 -8.68
CA LEU A 86 1.42 8.56 -10.00
C LEU A 86 0.52 9.81 -9.99
N ASN A 87 0.02 10.19 -8.81
CA ASN A 87 -0.93 11.28 -8.67
C ASN A 87 -0.36 12.46 -7.85
N MET A 88 0.62 12.23 -6.97
CA MET A 88 1.17 13.26 -6.09
C MET A 88 2.67 13.08 -5.81
N PRO A 89 3.36 14.15 -5.35
CA PRO A 89 4.72 14.05 -4.81
C PRO A 89 4.83 13.05 -3.66
N ASP A 90 6.04 12.58 -3.39
CA ASP A 90 6.35 11.57 -2.38
C ASP A 90 5.99 11.96 -0.95
N GLU A 91 6.23 13.22 -0.55
CA GLU A 91 5.83 13.76 0.76
C GLU A 91 4.31 13.67 0.98
N GLU A 92 3.55 14.03 -0.05
CA GLU A 92 2.08 13.97 -0.05
C GLU A 92 1.59 12.52 -0.08
N ALA A 93 2.26 11.65 -0.84
CA ALA A 93 1.95 10.23 -0.93
C ALA A 93 2.19 9.53 0.41
N PHE A 94 3.26 9.86 1.11
CA PHE A 94 3.52 9.37 2.46
C PHE A 94 2.40 9.80 3.43
N SER A 95 2.03 11.08 3.43
CA SER A 95 0.99 11.61 4.32
C SER A 95 -0.37 10.95 4.05
N LEU A 96 -0.72 10.76 2.78
CA LEU A 96 -1.94 10.04 2.41
C LEU A 96 -1.87 8.55 2.76
N LEU A 97 -0.71 7.90 2.59
CA LEU A 97 -0.52 6.50 2.98
C LEU A 97 -0.75 6.32 4.48
N VAL A 98 -0.17 7.18 5.33
CA VAL A 98 -0.40 7.15 6.78
C VAL A 98 -1.90 7.25 7.11
N ARG A 99 -2.61 8.20 6.48
CA ARG A 99 -4.06 8.34 6.67
C ARG A 99 -4.85 7.12 6.22
N LEU A 100 -4.51 6.51 5.08
CA LEU A 100 -5.14 5.27 4.62
C LEU A 100 -4.91 4.13 5.62
N MET A 101 -3.71 4.06 6.18
CA MET A 101 -3.32 2.99 7.08
C MET A 101 -3.96 3.14 8.47
N GLU A 102 -4.01 4.34 9.02
CA GLU A 102 -4.52 4.62 10.37
C GLU A 102 -6.02 4.93 10.41
N VAL A 103 -6.50 5.84 9.55
CA VAL A 103 -7.88 6.36 9.62
C VAL A 103 -8.85 5.45 8.87
N TYR A 104 -8.46 4.98 7.69
CA TYR A 104 -9.24 4.00 6.92
C TYR A 104 -8.95 2.56 7.36
N ASP A 105 -8.05 2.40 8.33
CA ASP A 105 -7.68 1.14 8.97
C ASP A 105 -7.33 0.06 7.92
N LEU A 106 -6.57 0.49 6.91
CA LEU A 106 -6.03 -0.38 5.88
C LEU A 106 -4.88 -1.23 6.44
N ARG A 107 -4.17 -0.74 7.47
CA ARG A 107 -3.00 -1.41 8.08
C ARG A 107 -3.28 -2.84 8.51
N GLY A 108 -4.50 -3.15 8.97
CA GLY A 108 -4.84 -4.51 9.39
C GLY A 108 -4.80 -5.57 8.28
N HIS A 109 -4.72 -5.18 7.00
CA HIS A 109 -4.48 -6.09 5.89
C HIS A 109 -2.99 -6.42 5.71
N PHE A 110 -2.11 -5.57 6.26
CA PHE A 110 -0.66 -5.64 6.11
C PHE A 110 0.08 -6.00 7.41
N LEU A 111 -0.60 -5.95 8.56
CA LEU A 111 -0.08 -6.47 9.83
C LEU A 111 0.29 -7.96 9.72
N PRO A 112 1.21 -8.46 10.57
CA PRO A 112 1.45 -9.88 10.71
C PRO A 112 0.14 -10.67 10.87
N GLU A 113 0.08 -11.85 10.25
CA GLU A 113 -1.11 -12.72 10.18
C GLU A 113 -2.28 -12.16 9.35
N MET A 114 -2.20 -10.90 8.90
CA MET A 114 -3.17 -10.22 8.01
C MET A 114 -4.63 -10.34 8.49
N PRO A 115 -4.94 -10.01 9.77
CA PRO A 115 -6.24 -10.31 10.37
C PRO A 115 -7.42 -9.70 9.61
N LYS A 116 -7.29 -8.48 9.08
CA LYS A 116 -8.36 -7.88 8.28
C LYS A 116 -8.51 -8.54 6.92
N LEU A 117 -7.41 -8.95 6.30
CA LEU A 117 -7.49 -9.65 5.02
C LEU A 117 -8.30 -10.95 5.19
N GLN A 118 -8.01 -11.73 6.24
CA GLN A 118 -8.77 -12.94 6.54
C GLN A 118 -10.26 -12.64 6.76
N LEU A 119 -10.58 -11.58 7.53
CA LEU A 119 -11.96 -11.15 7.71
C LEU A 119 -12.64 -10.75 6.40
N ARG A 120 -11.95 -10.01 5.52
CA ARG A 120 -12.49 -9.61 4.22
C ARG A 120 -12.70 -10.79 3.29
N LEU A 121 -11.80 -11.77 3.29
CA LEU A 121 -11.97 -13.01 2.53
C LEU A 121 -13.20 -13.79 3.01
N PHE A 122 -13.37 -13.94 4.32
CA PHE A 122 -14.57 -14.57 4.88
C PHE A 122 -15.86 -13.83 4.48
N GLN A 123 -15.88 -12.50 4.59
CA GLN A 123 -17.01 -11.68 4.18
C GLN A 123 -17.29 -11.81 2.69
N PHE A 124 -16.25 -11.83 1.86
CA PHE A 124 -16.36 -12.02 0.43
C PHE A 124 -16.98 -13.39 0.10
N ASP A 125 -16.54 -14.47 0.73
CA ASP A 125 -17.09 -15.80 0.55
C ASP A 125 -18.59 -15.85 0.91
N ARG A 126 -18.99 -15.20 2.01
CA ARG A 126 -20.42 -15.09 2.38
C ARG A 126 -21.22 -14.33 1.32
N LEU A 127 -20.70 -13.20 0.84
CA LEU A 127 -21.37 -12.40 -0.20
C LEU A 127 -21.50 -13.16 -1.51
N ILE A 128 -20.49 -13.95 -1.89
CA ILE A 128 -20.55 -14.79 -3.09
C ILE A 128 -21.63 -15.86 -2.93
N GLU A 129 -21.72 -16.51 -1.77
CA GLU A 129 -22.77 -17.49 -1.52
C GLU A 129 -24.18 -16.88 -1.55
N GLU A 130 -24.36 -15.68 -1.00
CA GLU A 130 -25.65 -15.00 -0.98
C GLU A 130 -26.06 -14.48 -2.37
N LEU A 131 -25.13 -13.86 -3.11
CA LEU A 131 -25.43 -13.15 -4.35
C LEU A 131 -25.34 -14.05 -5.59
N LEU A 132 -24.53 -15.11 -5.55
CA LEU A 132 -24.27 -16.02 -6.67
C LEU A 132 -24.72 -17.45 -6.39
N GLN A 133 -25.84 -17.63 -5.67
CA GLN A 133 -26.43 -18.93 -5.32
C GLN A 133 -26.50 -19.93 -6.50
N TYR A 134 -26.71 -19.45 -7.73
CA TYR A 134 -26.80 -20.29 -8.92
C TYR A 134 -25.46 -20.85 -9.44
N CYS A 135 -24.33 -20.18 -9.19
CA CYS A 135 -23.02 -20.67 -9.64
C CYS A 135 -22.52 -21.86 -8.80
N MET A 136 -22.84 -21.91 -7.51
CA MET A 136 -22.45 -23.00 -6.63
C MET A 136 -23.25 -24.29 -6.88
N SER A 137 -24.51 -24.19 -7.34
CA SER A 137 -25.31 -25.35 -7.75
C SER A 137 -24.80 -26.06 -9.02
N ILE A 138 -24.01 -25.38 -9.87
CA ILE A 138 -23.45 -25.99 -11.09
C ILE A 138 -22.18 -26.80 -10.79
N SER A 139 -21.45 -26.46 -9.71
CA SER A 139 -20.21 -27.17 -9.34
C SER A 139 -20.48 -28.51 -8.62
N PHE A 140 -21.56 -28.62 -7.84
CA PHE A 140 -21.93 -29.86 -7.14
C PHE A 140 -22.80 -30.84 -7.95
N ALA A 141 -23.24 -30.47 -9.16
CA ALA A 141 -23.99 -31.35 -10.06
C ALA A 141 -23.11 -32.15 -11.05
N LYS A 142 -21.78 -32.05 -10.93
CA LYS A 142 -20.79 -32.77 -11.77
C LYS A 142 -19.72 -33.51 -10.96
N GLY A 143 -20.08 -33.99 -9.76
CA GLY A 143 -19.29 -34.92 -8.96
C GLY A 143 -20.00 -36.27 -8.86
#